data_AF-A0A4Q3RUP7-F1
#
_entry.id   AF-A0A4Q3RUP7-F1
#
_cell.length_a   1.000
_cell.length_b   1.000
_cell.length_c   1.000
_cell.angle_alpha   90.00
_cell.angle_beta   90.00
_cell.angle_gamma   90.00
#
_symmetry.space_group_name_H-M   'P 1'
#
loop_
_entity.id
_entity.type
_entity.pdbx_description
1 polymer ?
#
loop_
_entity_poly.entity_id
_entity_poly.type
_entity_poly.pdbx_seq_one_letter_code
_entity_poly.pdbx_strand_id
1 'polypeptide(L)'
;MNRQKQKHSTSLGHHRSVWEIRSDGWINLVDAIGHLVNLVADDPERAEILKRIRQTVEYLTPIESYWAFPGKRVFAELCQYIEREEFASAHHISRRIHRALIASTYRHDNNVLDSDRELPSQIETDSEQQARLARPYFEVLIVDEMSAGEEEALRRRVQSKRSVDDKFIFDI
;
A
#
# COMPACT_ATOMS: atom_id res chain seq x y z
N MET A 1 0.45 -23.70 -38.22
CA MET A 1 0.27 -24.03 -36.79
C MET A 1 1.46 -23.47 -36.03
N ASN A 2 1.23 -22.93 -34.82
CA ASN A 2 2.18 -22.33 -33.86
C ASN A 2 2.23 -20.80 -33.80
N ARG A 3 1.21 -20.25 -33.12
CA ARG A 3 1.25 -18.96 -32.43
C ARG A 3 2.21 -19.06 -31.24
N GLN A 4 3.36 -18.41 -31.32
CA GLN A 4 4.18 -18.15 -30.13
C GLN A 4 3.44 -17.13 -29.24
N LYS A 5 3.15 -17.55 -28.01
CA LYS A 5 2.58 -16.73 -26.95
C LYS A 5 3.51 -15.53 -26.70
N GLN A 6 3.03 -14.33 -26.96
CA GLN A 6 3.68 -13.11 -26.47
C GLN A 6 3.60 -13.10 -24.94
N LYS A 7 4.75 -13.21 -24.29
CA LYS A 7 4.90 -12.83 -22.89
C LYS A 7 4.80 -11.31 -22.84
N HIS A 8 3.77 -10.77 -22.19
CA HIS A 8 3.76 -9.36 -21.81
C HIS A 8 4.85 -9.15 -20.77
N SER A 9 6.05 -8.80 -21.22
CA SER A 9 7.07 -8.23 -20.36
C SER A 9 6.61 -6.83 -19.99
N THR A 10 6.05 -6.65 -18.81
CA THR A 10 5.90 -5.33 -18.20
C THR A 10 7.28 -4.70 -18.16
N SER A 11 7.52 -3.70 -19.00
CA SER A 11 8.87 -3.18 -19.25
C SER A 11 9.37 -2.44 -18.02
N LEU A 12 10.25 -3.08 -17.24
CA LEU A 12 11.04 -2.45 -16.16
C LEU A 12 11.91 -1.27 -16.65
N GLY A 13 12.04 -1.06 -17.97
CA GLY A 13 12.89 -0.04 -18.57
C GLY A 13 12.36 1.41 -18.53
N HIS A 14 11.12 1.65 -18.08
CA HIS A 14 10.57 3.02 -17.98
C HIS A 14 10.59 3.59 -16.56
N HIS A 15 10.80 2.76 -15.53
CA HIS A 15 10.82 3.19 -14.15
C HIS A 15 12.26 3.41 -13.69
N ARG A 16 12.55 4.56 -13.08
CA ARG A 16 13.87 4.88 -12.52
C ARG A 16 14.07 4.30 -11.13
N SER A 17 13.00 3.90 -10.42
CA SER A 17 13.10 3.28 -9.09
C SER A 17 11.93 2.37 -8.71
N VAL A 18 12.14 1.47 -7.74
CA VAL A 18 11.09 0.62 -7.13
C VAL A 18 10.01 1.47 -6.45
N TRP A 19 10.35 2.66 -5.99
CA TRP A 19 9.40 3.60 -5.39
C TRP A 19 8.38 4.12 -6.43
N GLU A 20 8.85 4.50 -7.62
CA GLU A 20 7.96 4.94 -8.72
C GLU A 20 7.02 3.80 -9.13
N ILE A 21 7.57 2.59 -9.26
CA ILE A 21 6.78 1.39 -9.58
C ILE A 21 5.67 1.18 -8.54
N ARG A 22 6.02 1.29 -7.26
CA ARG A 22 5.05 1.15 -6.16
C ARG A 22 3.97 2.22 -6.23
N SER A 23 4.36 3.48 -6.38
CA SER A 23 3.44 4.61 -6.49
C SER A 23 2.48 4.42 -7.65
N ASP A 24 3.00 4.10 -8.84
CA ASP A 24 2.20 3.85 -10.04
C ASP A 24 1.25 2.66 -9.84
N GLY A 25 1.70 1.60 -9.17
CA GLY A 25 0.87 0.45 -8.83
C GLY A 25 -0.33 0.84 -7.96
N TRP A 26 -0.11 1.65 -6.91
CA TRP A 26 -1.19 2.13 -6.04
C TRP A 26 -2.15 3.08 -6.75
N ILE A 27 -1.65 4.00 -7.57
CA ILE A 27 -2.49 4.88 -8.42
C ILE A 27 -3.39 4.01 -9.31
N ASN A 28 -2.80 3.07 -10.05
CA ASN A 28 -3.53 2.18 -10.95
C ASN A 28 -4.57 1.32 -10.22
N LEU A 29 -4.26 0.84 -9.01
CA LEU A 29 -5.18 0.03 -8.22
C LEU A 29 -6.38 0.86 -7.77
N VAL A 30 -6.13 2.03 -7.20
CA VAL A 30 -7.18 2.95 -6.74
C VAL A 30 -8.09 3.36 -7.89
N ASP A 31 -7.52 3.76 -9.02
CA ASP A 31 -8.28 4.20 -10.19
C ASP A 31 -9.12 3.05 -10.78
N ALA A 32 -8.56 1.84 -10.87
CA ALA A 32 -9.28 0.68 -11.41
C ALA A 32 -10.45 0.25 -10.50
N ILE A 33 -10.25 0.20 -9.17
CA ILE A 33 -11.34 -0.10 -8.24
C ILE A 33 -12.37 1.03 -8.24
N GLY A 34 -11.93 2.30 -8.27
CA GLY A 34 -12.81 3.46 -8.36
C GLY A 34 -13.67 3.45 -9.63
N HIS A 35 -13.08 3.10 -10.78
CA HIS A 35 -13.83 2.91 -12.02
C HIS A 35 -14.86 1.77 -11.86
N LEU A 36 -14.45 0.61 -11.35
CA LEU A 36 -15.33 -0.54 -11.15
C LEU A 36 -16.56 -0.22 -10.27
N VAL A 37 -16.39 0.57 -9.22
CA VAL A 37 -17.48 0.98 -8.31
C VAL A 37 -18.51 1.87 -9.02
N ASN A 38 -18.09 2.65 -10.02
CA ASN A 38 -18.97 3.55 -10.77
C ASN A 38 -19.63 2.89 -11.99
N LEU A 39 -19.21 1.67 -12.36
CA LEU A 39 -19.81 0.93 -13.47
C LEU A 39 -21.14 0.28 -13.09
N VAL A 40 -22.01 0.16 -14.10
CA VAL A 40 -23.25 -0.61 -14.00
C VAL A 40 -22.92 -2.11 -13.93
N ALA A 41 -23.75 -2.89 -13.22
CA ALA A 41 -23.48 -4.31 -12.96
C ALA A 41 -23.30 -5.15 -14.24
N ASP A 42 -24.07 -4.87 -15.30
CA ASP A 42 -24.06 -5.62 -16.56
C ASP A 42 -23.11 -5.02 -17.62
N ASP A 43 -22.24 -4.09 -17.23
CA ASP A 43 -21.30 -3.48 -18.17
C ASP A 43 -20.27 -4.52 -18.65
N PRO A 44 -20.10 -4.71 -19.98
CA PRO A 44 -19.13 -5.66 -20.52
C PRO A 44 -17.67 -5.33 -20.15
N GLU A 45 -17.36 -4.06 -19.82
CA GLU A 45 -16.01 -3.63 -19.39
C GLU A 45 -15.67 -4.13 -17.98
N ARG A 46 -16.68 -4.45 -17.16
CA ARG A 46 -16.51 -4.90 -15.77
C ARG A 46 -15.53 -6.07 -15.65
N ALA A 47 -15.64 -7.05 -16.55
CA ALA A 47 -14.78 -8.23 -16.55
C ALA A 47 -13.31 -7.89 -16.82
N GLU A 48 -13.03 -6.93 -17.71
CA GLU A 48 -11.66 -6.52 -18.02
C GLU A 48 -11.06 -5.68 -16.89
N ILE A 49 -11.85 -4.83 -16.25
CA ILE A 49 -11.38 -4.06 -15.09
C ILE A 49 -11.08 -4.96 -13.90
N LEU A 50 -11.91 -5.97 -13.63
CA LEU A 50 -11.65 -6.97 -12.58
C LEU A 50 -10.33 -7.72 -12.84
N LYS A 51 -10.07 -8.08 -14.10
CA LYS A 51 -8.82 -8.70 -14.50
C LYS A 51 -7.63 -7.75 -14.28
N ARG A 52 -7.76 -6.47 -14.63
CA ARG A 52 -6.73 -5.45 -14.36
C ARG A 52 -6.47 -5.29 -12.86
N ILE A 53 -7.50 -5.25 -12.03
CA ILE A 53 -7.36 -5.17 -10.56
C ILE A 53 -6.55 -6.36 -10.03
N ARG A 54 -6.92 -7.59 -10.43
CA ARG A 54 -6.20 -8.81 -10.02
C ARG A 54 -4.73 -8.78 -10.44
N GLN A 55 -4.44 -8.38 -11.67
CA GLN A 55 -3.07 -8.24 -12.18
C GLN A 55 -2.28 -7.18 -11.41
N THR A 56 -2.89 -6.04 -11.08
CA THR A 56 -2.24 -5.00 -10.27
C THR A 56 -1.96 -5.48 -8.85
N VAL A 57 -2.89 -6.22 -8.23
CA VAL A 57 -2.68 -6.81 -6.88
C VAL A 57 -1.55 -7.83 -6.91
N GLU A 58 -1.54 -8.75 -7.88
CA GLU A 58 -0.44 -9.73 -8.05
C GLU A 58 0.91 -9.04 -8.24
N TYR A 59 0.93 -7.92 -8.97
CA TYR A 59 2.14 -7.13 -9.20
C TYR A 59 2.61 -6.38 -7.94
N LEU A 60 1.68 -5.80 -7.18
CA LEU A 60 1.99 -5.07 -5.94
C LEU A 60 2.39 -6.00 -4.79
N THR A 61 1.85 -7.21 -4.73
CA THR A 61 2.07 -8.17 -3.62
C THR A 61 3.56 -8.35 -3.26
N PRO A 62 4.46 -8.71 -4.19
CA PRO A 62 5.87 -8.85 -3.86
C PRO A 62 6.53 -7.50 -3.53
N ILE A 63 6.07 -6.39 -4.10
CA ILE A 63 6.64 -5.06 -3.85
C ILE A 63 6.33 -4.59 -2.43
N GLU A 64 5.09 -4.77 -1.97
CA GLU A 64 4.66 -4.39 -0.63
C GLU A 64 5.38 -5.19 0.47
N SER A 65 6.00 -6.33 0.14
CA SER A 65 6.83 -7.08 1.10
C SER A 65 8.11 -6.36 1.52
N TYR A 66 8.52 -5.31 0.78
CA TYR A 66 9.72 -4.52 1.06
C TYR A 66 9.43 -3.21 1.82
N TRP A 67 8.17 -2.95 2.18
CA TRP A 67 7.74 -1.72 2.84
C TRP A 67 6.98 -2.04 4.12
N ALA A 68 7.21 -1.24 5.16
CA ALA A 68 6.55 -1.42 6.45
C ALA A 68 5.12 -0.87 6.44
N PHE A 69 4.87 0.24 5.74
CA PHE A 69 3.53 0.79 5.52
C PHE A 69 3.04 0.45 4.10
N PRO A 70 1.76 0.05 3.90
CA PRO A 70 0.67 -0.08 4.87
C PRO A 70 0.77 -1.34 5.75
N GLY A 71 1.73 -2.21 5.43
CA GLY A 71 1.97 -3.46 6.14
C GLY A 71 1.15 -4.62 5.59
N LYS A 72 1.66 -5.83 5.81
CA LYS A 72 1.11 -7.07 5.25
C LYS A 72 -0.36 -7.30 5.64
N ARG A 73 -0.73 -6.99 6.88
CA ARG A 73 -2.09 -7.19 7.40
C ARG A 73 -3.12 -6.34 6.64
N VAL A 74 -2.85 -5.04 6.49
CA VAL A 74 -3.75 -4.11 5.82
C VAL A 74 -3.83 -4.42 4.32
N PHE A 75 -2.70 -4.73 3.70
CA PHE A 75 -2.70 -5.11 2.29
C PHE A 75 -3.49 -6.41 2.04
N ALA A 76 -3.36 -7.40 2.94
CA ALA A 76 -4.15 -8.62 2.87
C ALA A 76 -5.65 -8.37 3.08
N GLU A 77 -6.03 -7.45 3.97
CA GLU A 77 -7.43 -7.03 4.17
C GLU A 77 -8.01 -6.41 2.90
N LEU A 78 -7.27 -5.51 2.23
CA LEU A 78 -7.65 -4.97 0.93
C LEU A 78 -7.88 -6.09 -0.11
N CYS A 79 -6.97 -7.08 -0.16
CA CYS A 79 -7.12 -8.22 -1.06
C CYS A 79 -8.40 -9.02 -0.75
N GLN A 80 -8.72 -9.24 0.53
CA GLN A 80 -9.95 -9.93 0.93
C GLN A 80 -11.22 -9.18 0.53
N TYR A 81 -11.26 -7.84 0.63
CA TYR A 81 -12.40 -7.07 0.12
C TYR A 81 -12.57 -7.25 -1.39
N ILE A 82 -11.48 -7.29 -2.16
CA ILE A 82 -11.51 -7.52 -3.61
C ILE A 82 -12.02 -8.93 -3.93
N GLU A 83 -11.56 -9.94 -3.20
CA GLU A 83 -11.98 -11.34 -3.37
C GLU A 83 -13.47 -11.56 -3.07
N ARG A 84 -14.01 -10.84 -2.09
CA ARG A 84 -15.43 -10.87 -1.70
C ARG A 84 -16.33 -9.97 -2.56
N GLU A 85 -15.76 -9.31 -3.57
CA GLU A 85 -16.45 -8.34 -4.41
C GLU A 85 -17.01 -7.12 -3.65
N GLU A 86 -16.46 -6.83 -2.47
CA GLU A 86 -16.79 -5.66 -1.64
C GLU A 86 -16.05 -4.42 -2.14
N PHE A 87 -16.26 -4.05 -3.41
CA PHE A 87 -15.45 -3.04 -4.10
C PHE A 87 -15.55 -1.63 -3.51
N ALA A 88 -16.67 -1.28 -2.88
CA ALA A 88 -16.80 0.01 -2.19
C ALA A 88 -15.84 0.11 -1.00
N SER A 89 -15.75 -0.95 -0.18
CA SER A 89 -14.82 -1.05 0.95
C SER A 89 -13.37 -1.08 0.46
N ALA A 90 -13.10 -1.88 -0.58
CA ALA A 90 -11.78 -1.95 -1.22
C ALA A 90 -11.33 -0.57 -1.76
N HIS A 91 -12.23 0.17 -2.40
CA HIS A 91 -11.95 1.52 -2.90
C HIS A 91 -11.67 2.48 -1.74
N HIS A 92 -12.47 2.43 -0.68
CA HIS A 92 -12.30 3.28 0.49
C HIS A 92 -10.91 3.09 1.12
N ILE A 93 -10.52 1.85 1.44
CA ILE A 93 -9.24 1.56 2.09
C ILE A 93 -8.05 1.84 1.17
N SER A 94 -8.12 1.46 -0.12
CA SER A 94 -7.04 1.73 -1.09
C SER A 94 -6.79 3.23 -1.28
N ARG A 95 -7.85 4.06 -1.35
CA ARG A 95 -7.68 5.52 -1.39
C ARG A 95 -7.01 6.08 -0.14
N ARG A 96 -7.36 5.57 1.04
CA ARG A 96 -6.77 6.01 2.32
C ARG A 96 -5.28 5.70 2.35
N ILE A 97 -4.90 4.47 1.97
CA ILE A 97 -3.50 4.07 1.85
C ILE A 97 -2.77 4.98 0.87
N HIS A 98 -3.30 5.14 -0.34
CA HIS A 98 -2.68 5.97 -1.38
C HIS A 98 -2.50 7.44 -0.95
N ARG A 99 -3.50 8.03 -0.29
CA ARG A 99 -3.38 9.39 0.27
C ARG A 99 -2.30 9.48 1.35
N ALA A 100 -2.25 8.51 2.26
CA ALA A 100 -1.22 8.46 3.28
C ALA A 100 0.18 8.31 2.67
N LEU A 101 0.32 7.54 1.58
CA LEU A 101 1.57 7.40 0.84
C LEU A 101 2.05 8.73 0.23
N ILE A 102 1.16 9.45 -0.47
CA ILE A 102 1.49 10.74 -1.10
C ILE A 102 1.86 11.77 -0.04
N ALA A 103 1.04 11.91 1.01
CA ALA A 103 1.24 12.90 2.04
C ALA A 103 2.34 12.50 3.06
N SER A 104 2.80 11.25 3.03
CA SER A 104 3.72 10.67 4.02
C SER A 104 3.24 10.84 5.47
N THR A 105 1.93 10.83 5.69
CA THR A 105 1.31 11.04 7.02
C THR A 105 1.51 9.84 7.95
N TYR A 106 1.62 8.63 7.40
CA TYR A 106 1.92 7.40 8.15
C TYR A 106 3.23 7.48 8.95
N ARG A 107 4.16 8.36 8.55
CA ARG A 107 5.45 8.53 9.22
C ARG A 107 5.34 9.14 10.62
N HIS A 108 4.21 9.75 10.94
CA HIS A 108 4.00 10.48 12.19
C HIS A 108 2.72 10.06 12.92
N ASP A 109 1.80 9.38 12.23
CA ASP A 109 0.57 8.85 12.79
C ASP A 109 0.45 7.34 12.52
N ASN A 110 0.67 6.54 13.56
CA ASN A 110 0.53 5.08 13.49
C ASN A 110 -0.91 4.63 13.25
N ASN A 111 -1.91 5.50 13.53
CA ASN A 111 -3.34 5.20 13.43
C ASN A 111 -3.98 5.85 12.19
N VAL A 112 -3.17 6.30 11.22
CA VAL A 112 -3.62 6.98 9.99
C VAL A 112 -4.69 6.19 9.22
N LEU A 113 -4.67 4.86 9.33
CA LEU A 113 -5.64 3.96 8.70
C LEU A 113 -6.84 3.60 9.60
N ASP A 114 -6.72 3.78 10.91
CA ASP A 114 -7.78 3.46 11.88
C ASP A 114 -8.69 4.66 12.18
N SER A 115 -8.20 5.89 11.98
CA SER A 115 -8.97 7.10 12.26
C SER A 115 -9.91 7.47 11.11
N ASP A 116 -11.22 7.58 11.30
CA ASP A 116 -12.15 8.15 10.29
C ASP A 116 -11.96 9.65 10.04
N ARG A 117 -10.90 10.24 10.61
CA ARG A 117 -10.53 11.63 10.39
C ARG A 117 -10.12 11.83 8.93
N GLU A 118 -10.52 12.95 8.35
CA GLU A 118 -9.98 13.37 7.07
C GLU A 118 -8.45 13.49 7.21
N LEU A 119 -7.74 12.82 6.31
CA LEU A 119 -6.29 12.95 6.22
C LEU A 119 -5.94 14.42 5.96
N PRO A 120 -4.88 14.96 6.59
CA PRO A 120 -4.43 16.33 6.37
C PRO A 120 -4.30 16.66 4.88
N SER A 121 -4.55 17.93 4.55
CA SER A 121 -4.37 18.42 3.18
C SER A 121 -2.92 18.21 2.71
N GLN A 122 -2.69 18.17 1.40
CA GLN A 122 -1.31 18.08 0.85
C GLN A 122 -0.43 19.28 1.21
N ILE A 123 -1.01 20.36 1.75
CA ILE A 123 -0.30 21.53 2.25
C ILE A 123 0.08 21.25 3.71
N GLU A 124 1.37 21.02 3.94
CA GLU A 124 1.93 20.85 5.27
C GLU A 124 1.94 22.20 6.01
N THR A 125 1.57 22.18 7.28
CA THR A 125 1.71 23.32 8.19
C THR A 125 3.12 23.40 8.78
N ASP A 126 3.57 24.60 9.16
CA ASP A 126 4.89 24.80 9.79
C ASP A 126 5.10 23.91 11.05
N SER A 127 4.01 23.64 11.79
CA SER A 127 4.02 22.76 12.95
C SER A 127 4.26 21.29 12.58
N GLU A 128 3.68 20.81 11.48
CA GLU A 128 3.92 19.46 10.97
C GLU A 128 5.36 19.33 10.46
N GLN A 129 5.88 20.35 9.80
CA GLN A 129 7.26 20.39 9.32
C GLN A 129 8.27 20.34 10.48
N GLN A 130 8.01 21.07 11.57
CA GLN A 130 8.85 21.04 12.77
C GLN A 130 8.75 19.72 13.54
N ALA A 131 7.57 19.11 13.60
CA ALA A 131 7.42 17.76 14.15
C ALA A 131 8.22 16.72 13.35
N ARG A 132 8.22 16.84 12.01
CA ARG A 132 8.98 16.00 11.08
C ARG A 132 10.50 16.06 11.32
N LEU A 133 11.01 17.25 11.65
CA LEU A 133 12.42 17.45 11.98
C LEU A 133 12.79 16.97 13.39
N ALA A 134 11.83 16.98 14.32
CA ALA A 134 12.07 16.62 15.72
C ALA A 134 12.21 15.10 15.94
N ARG A 135 11.50 14.27 15.16
CA ARG A 135 11.54 12.80 15.27
C ARG A 135 11.59 12.16 13.87
N PRO A 136 12.79 11.93 13.29
CA PRO A 136 12.91 11.29 11.99
C PRO A 136 12.29 9.90 11.97
N TYR A 137 11.62 9.60 10.86
CA TYR A 137 11.01 8.30 10.57
C TYR A 137 11.88 7.49 9.61
N PHE A 138 12.03 6.19 9.88
CA PHE A 138 12.65 5.23 8.95
C PHE A 138 11.95 3.87 8.97
N GLU A 139 12.12 3.10 7.91
CA GLU A 139 11.60 1.73 7.80
C GLU A 139 12.75 0.73 7.89
N VAL A 140 12.49 -0.40 8.52
CA VAL A 140 13.46 -1.47 8.74
C VAL A 140 13.01 -2.70 7.98
N LEU A 141 13.77 -3.11 6.98
CA LEU A 141 13.58 -4.39 6.30
C LEU A 141 14.50 -5.43 6.93
N ILE A 142 13.91 -6.48 7.51
CA ILE A 142 14.67 -7.66 7.97
C ILE A 142 14.47 -8.76 6.94
N VAL A 143 15.58 -9.28 6.40
CA VAL A 143 15.60 -10.36 5.41
C VAL A 143 16.19 -11.59 6.06
N ASP A 144 15.34 -12.59 6.30
CA ASP A 144 15.72 -13.87 6.89
C ASP A 144 14.76 -14.97 6.40
N GLU A 145 15.18 -16.23 6.48
CA GLU A 145 14.33 -17.39 6.19
C GLU A 145 13.48 -17.71 7.43
N MET A 146 12.27 -17.14 7.46
CA MET A 146 11.36 -17.26 8.60
C MET A 146 9.99 -17.78 8.17
N SER A 147 9.35 -18.58 9.02
CA SER A 147 7.92 -18.84 8.88
C SER A 147 7.11 -17.57 9.17
N ALA A 148 5.88 -17.50 8.67
CA ALA A 148 4.98 -16.36 8.92
C ALA A 148 4.75 -16.10 10.42
N GLY A 149 4.76 -17.16 11.25
CA GLY A 149 4.62 -17.03 12.70
C GLY A 149 5.85 -16.42 13.37
N GLU A 150 7.05 -16.79 12.93
CA GLU A 150 8.30 -16.22 13.44
C GLU A 150 8.47 -14.77 13.02
N GLU A 151 8.12 -14.44 11.77
CA GLU A 151 8.12 -13.06 11.28
C GLU A 151 7.21 -12.17 12.14
N GLU A 152 5.99 -12.63 12.43
CA GLU A 152 5.05 -11.88 13.27
C GLU A 152 5.50 -11.78 14.74
N ALA A 153 6.15 -12.82 15.27
CA ALA A 153 6.77 -12.77 16.59
C ALA A 153 7.92 -11.74 16.63
N LEU A 154 8.75 -11.70 15.59
CA LEU A 154 9.84 -10.73 15.45
C LEU A 154 9.30 -9.30 15.35
N ARG A 155 8.30 -9.06 14.49
CA ARG A 155 7.62 -7.77 14.35
C ARG A 155 7.13 -7.25 15.71
N ARG A 156 6.36 -8.07 16.45
CA ARG A 156 5.87 -7.70 17.79
C ARG A 156 7.01 -7.40 18.76
N ARG A 157 8.07 -8.21 18.75
CA ARG A 157 9.25 -7.99 19.61
C ARG A 157 9.94 -6.67 19.28
N VAL A 158 10.13 -6.35 18.01
CA VAL A 158 10.78 -5.12 17.54
C VAL A 158 9.91 -3.90 17.87
N GLN A 159 8.60 -3.97 17.61
CA GLN A 159 7.65 -2.91 17.97
C GLN A 159 7.57 -2.66 19.48
N SER A 160 7.69 -3.71 20.32
CA SER A 160 7.72 -3.56 21.78
C SER A 160 8.93 -2.78 22.32
N LYS A 161 9.95 -2.54 21.48
CA LYS A 161 11.12 -1.73 21.84
C LYS A 161 10.92 -0.23 21.61
N ARG A 162 9.80 0.19 21.01
CA ARG A 162 9.47 1.60 20.85
C ARG A 162 9.23 2.24 22.22
N SER A 163 9.85 3.38 22.45
CA SER A 163 9.55 4.26 23.57
C SER A 163 8.93 5.56 23.08
N VAL A 164 8.07 6.16 23.90
CA VAL A 164 7.54 7.52 23.65
C VAL A 164 8.66 8.56 23.68
N ASP A 165 9.72 8.29 24.44
CA ASP A 165 10.90 9.15 24.58
C ASP A 165 11.93 8.97 23.44
N ASP A 166 11.67 8.08 22.48
CA ASP A 166 12.58 7.86 21.36
C ASP A 166 12.68 9.11 20.47
N LYS A 167 13.91 9.51 20.19
CA LYS A 167 14.24 10.63 19.28
C LYS A 167 13.94 10.34 17.81
N PHE A 168 13.40 9.16 17.50
CA PHE A 168 13.06 8.72 16.16
C PHE A 168 11.84 7.79 16.20
N ILE A 169 11.29 7.50 15.03
CA ILE A 169 10.19 6.55 14.83
C ILE A 169 10.68 5.52 13.80
N PHE A 170 10.39 4.24 14.03
CA PHE A 170 10.75 3.19 13.10
C PHE A 170 9.61 2.20 12.90
N ASP A 171 9.40 1.72 11.67
CA ASP A 171 8.44 0.66 11.33
C ASP A 171 9.11 -0.55 10.66
N ILE A 172 8.47 -1.73 10.77
CA ILE A 172 8.94 -3.04 10.29
C ILE A 172 7.80 -3.89 9.68
#